data_AF-A0A9E6EVR2-F1
#
_entry.id   AF-A0A9E6EVR2-F1
#
_cell.length_a   1.000
_cell.length_b   1.000
_cell.length_c   1.000
_cell.angle_alpha   90.00
_cell.angle_beta   90.00
_cell.angle_gamma   90.00
#
_symmetry.space_group_name_H-M   'P 1'
#
loop_
_entity.id
_entity.type
_entity.pdbx_description
1 polymer ?
#
loop_
_entity_poly.entity_id
_entity_poly.type
_entity_poly.pdbx_seq_one_letter_code
_entity_poly.pdbx_strand_id
1 'polypeptide(L)'
;MVEVQTYWKEDEQRRESDTGEQSADRLVNRKVFVVHGRNEATRESVARLLEKFDLHPVILHEQPNKGRTIIEKFEQYADVAYAVVLLTADDLGGLRPRTSEELPSLSLRARQNVLFELGFFIGKLGRHCVSALYEEGVEIPSDYPVLFTPLDKVGAWRMLLGRELQAAGLLVDLNKAV
;
A
#
# COMPACT_ATOMS: atom_id res chain seq x y z
N MET A 1 34.78 -10.85 11.46
CA MET A 1 33.62 -10.22 12.12
C MET A 1 33.61 -8.68 12.04
N VAL A 2 34.47 -8.04 11.22
CA VAL A 2 34.51 -6.57 11.10
C VAL A 2 33.65 -6.06 9.92
N GLU A 3 33.49 -6.85 8.85
CA GLU A 3 32.78 -6.42 7.61
C GLU A 3 31.28 -6.13 7.78
N VAL A 4 30.58 -6.83 8.68
CA VAL A 4 29.13 -6.66 8.83
C VAL A 4 28.80 -5.33 9.51
N GLN A 5 29.59 -4.89 10.51
CA GLN A 5 29.33 -3.63 11.22
C GLN A 5 29.59 -2.39 10.37
N THR A 6 30.52 -2.48 9.40
CA THR A 6 30.81 -1.38 8.47
C THR A 6 29.68 -1.19 7.47
N TYR A 7 29.11 -2.29 6.97
CA TYR A 7 27.99 -2.28 6.02
C TYR A 7 26.75 -1.56 6.57
N TRP A 8 26.40 -1.80 7.84
CA TRP A 8 25.24 -1.15 8.47
C TRP A 8 25.45 0.34 8.72
N LYS A 9 26.69 0.77 9.01
CA LYS A 9 27.01 2.20 9.20
C LYS A 9 27.00 3.00 7.90
N GLU A 10 27.46 2.39 6.81
CA GLU A 10 27.43 3.01 5.48
C GLU A 10 26.00 3.09 4.93
N ASP A 11 25.15 2.08 5.19
CA ASP A 11 23.72 2.10 4.87
C ASP A 11 22.93 3.11 5.71
N GLU A 12 23.26 3.28 6.99
CA GLU A 12 22.66 4.31 7.86
C GLU A 12 23.00 5.73 7.36
N GLN A 13 24.27 5.97 7.00
CA GLN A 13 24.71 7.27 6.45
C GLN A 13 24.10 7.55 5.07
N ARG A 14 23.94 6.54 4.20
CA ARG A 14 23.19 6.67 2.94
C ARG A 14 21.72 6.99 3.18
N ARG A 15 21.06 6.32 4.14
CA ARG A 15 19.66 6.57 4.51
C ARG A 15 19.46 7.98 5.06
N GLU A 16 20.39 8.49 5.87
CA GLU A 16 20.34 9.87 6.37
C GLU A 16 20.48 10.90 5.24
N SER A 17 21.38 10.69 4.26
CA SER A 17 21.48 11.58 3.09
C SER A 17 20.26 11.48 2.16
N ASP A 18 19.71 10.28 1.98
CA ASP A 18 18.57 9.99 1.10
C ASP A 18 17.25 10.52 1.68
N THR A 19 17.09 10.55 3.02
CA THR A 19 15.90 11.15 3.66
C THR A 19 15.73 12.65 3.40
N GLY A 20 16.81 13.41 3.26
CA GLY A 20 16.77 14.84 2.97
C GLY A 20 16.30 15.14 1.53
N GLU A 21 16.87 14.46 0.54
CA GLU A 21 16.48 14.60 -0.88
C GLU A 21 15.10 13.99 -1.18
N GLN A 22 14.77 12.83 -0.60
CA GLN A 22 13.43 12.23 -0.73
C GLN A 22 12.33 13.09 -0.10
N SER A 23 12.62 13.84 0.97
CA SER A 23 11.61 14.71 1.59
C SER A 23 11.21 15.88 0.67
N ALA A 24 12.17 16.47 -0.05
CA ALA A 24 11.92 17.54 -1.01
C ALA A 24 11.21 17.03 -2.27
N ASP A 25 11.61 15.86 -2.79
CA ASP A 25 10.96 15.25 -3.95
C ASP A 25 9.50 14.81 -3.64
N ARG A 26 9.23 14.34 -2.42
CA ARG A 26 7.86 13.97 -1.97
C ARG A 26 6.92 15.17 -1.82
N LEU A 27 7.44 16.36 -1.51
CA LEU A 27 6.63 17.60 -1.51
C LEU A 27 6.12 17.94 -2.92
N VAL A 28 6.84 17.52 -3.97
CA VAL A 28 6.51 17.80 -5.37
C VAL A 28 5.76 16.63 -6.02
N ASN A 29 6.10 15.39 -5.67
CA ASN A 29 5.48 14.20 -6.25
C ASN A 29 4.09 13.95 -5.65
N ARG A 30 3.05 14.35 -6.38
CA ARG A 30 1.64 14.17 -5.99
C ARG A 30 1.08 12.77 -6.32
N LYS A 31 1.87 11.86 -6.91
CA LYS A 31 1.39 10.54 -7.34
C LYS A 31 1.24 9.62 -6.13
N VAL A 32 0.08 8.97 -6.01
CA VAL A 32 -0.19 7.93 -5.01
C VAL A 32 -0.64 6.67 -5.70
N PHE A 33 0.06 5.56 -5.49
CA PHE A 33 -0.32 4.29 -6.09
C PHE A 33 -1.47 3.66 -5.33
N VAL A 34 -2.47 3.16 -6.05
CA VAL A 34 -3.62 2.44 -5.46
C VAL A 34 -3.55 0.99 -5.89
N VAL A 35 -3.16 0.13 -4.96
CA VAL A 35 -3.20 -1.33 -5.12
C VAL A 35 -4.59 -1.82 -4.73
N HIS A 36 -5.22 -2.63 -5.56
CA HIS A 36 -6.55 -3.16 -5.26
C HIS A 36 -6.78 -4.51 -5.95
N GLY A 37 -7.75 -5.27 -5.43
CA GLY A 37 -8.25 -6.47 -6.10
C GLY A 37 -9.52 -6.19 -6.91
N ARG A 38 -10.60 -6.94 -6.71
CA ARG A 38 -11.80 -6.87 -7.59
C ARG A 38 -12.86 -5.88 -7.14
N ASN A 39 -12.77 -5.34 -5.92
CA ASN A 39 -13.74 -4.38 -5.41
C ASN A 39 -13.54 -2.98 -6.02
N GLU A 40 -14.13 -2.76 -7.20
CA GLU A 40 -14.05 -1.50 -7.93
C GLU A 40 -14.66 -0.33 -7.13
N ALA A 41 -15.76 -0.55 -6.42
CA ALA A 41 -16.43 0.51 -5.65
C ALA A 41 -15.51 1.09 -4.55
N THR A 42 -14.79 0.23 -3.83
CA THR A 42 -13.80 0.64 -2.82
C THR A 42 -12.63 1.38 -3.48
N ARG A 43 -12.06 0.84 -4.56
CA ARG A 43 -11.00 1.49 -5.34
C ARG A 43 -11.41 2.90 -5.75
N GLU A 44 -12.58 3.04 -6.34
CA GLU A 44 -13.16 4.30 -6.79
C GLU A 44 -13.37 5.30 -5.64
N SER A 45 -13.85 4.83 -4.49
CA SER A 45 -14.02 5.69 -3.32
C SER A 45 -12.69 6.23 -2.79
N VAL A 46 -11.62 5.44 -2.84
CA VAL A 46 -10.28 5.83 -2.40
C VAL A 46 -9.64 6.77 -3.42
N ALA A 47 -9.72 6.45 -4.72
CA ALA A 47 -9.21 7.31 -5.78
C ALA A 47 -9.83 8.72 -5.72
N ARG A 48 -11.16 8.81 -5.58
CA ARG A 48 -11.85 10.10 -5.42
C ARG A 48 -11.43 10.88 -4.18
N LEU A 49 -11.14 10.20 -3.07
CA LEU A 49 -10.64 10.87 -1.87
C LEU A 49 -9.24 11.45 -2.12
N LEU A 50 -8.36 10.68 -2.76
CA LEU A 50 -7.01 11.13 -3.10
C LEU A 50 -7.07 12.35 -4.04
N GLU A 51 -7.94 12.32 -5.06
CA GLU A 51 -8.18 13.46 -5.94
C GLU A 51 -8.69 14.69 -5.19
N LYS A 52 -9.61 14.53 -4.21
CA LYS A 52 -10.04 15.64 -3.34
C LYS A 52 -8.87 16.25 -2.58
N PHE A 53 -7.88 15.45 -2.19
CA PHE A 53 -6.64 15.93 -1.56
C PHE A 53 -5.63 16.53 -2.55
N ASP A 54 -6.02 16.74 -3.81
CA ASP A 54 -5.17 17.19 -4.91
C ASP A 54 -3.98 16.24 -5.17
N LEU A 55 -4.18 14.94 -4.91
CA LEU A 55 -3.24 13.86 -5.22
C LEU A 55 -3.65 13.16 -6.53
N HIS A 56 -2.69 12.52 -7.19
CA HIS A 56 -2.90 11.84 -8.46
C HIS A 56 -2.87 10.32 -8.26
N PRO A 57 -4.03 9.65 -8.18
CA PRO A 57 -4.07 8.20 -8.03
C PRO A 57 -3.49 7.50 -9.28
N VAL A 58 -2.61 6.53 -9.06
CA VAL A 58 -2.05 5.65 -10.09
C VAL A 58 -2.62 4.25 -9.89
N ILE A 59 -3.49 3.82 -10.80
CA ILE A 59 -4.12 2.52 -10.79
C ILE A 59 -3.52 1.68 -11.92
N LEU A 60 -2.83 0.58 -11.58
CA LEU A 60 -2.00 -0.16 -12.53
C LEU A 60 -2.79 -0.68 -13.74
N HIS A 61 -3.97 -1.27 -13.53
CA HIS A 61 -4.69 -1.92 -14.61
C HIS A 61 -5.24 -0.94 -15.65
N GLU A 62 -5.37 0.34 -15.30
CA GLU A 62 -5.78 1.42 -16.22
C GLU A 62 -4.62 1.89 -17.11
N GLN A 63 -3.38 1.58 -16.73
CA GLN A 63 -2.21 1.99 -17.50
C GLN A 63 -2.00 1.10 -18.74
N PRO A 64 -1.48 1.63 -19.86
CA PRO A 64 -1.16 0.82 -21.03
C PRO A 64 -0.08 -0.23 -20.75
N ASN A 65 -0.33 -1.49 -21.14
CA ASN A 65 0.66 -2.57 -20.99
C ASN A 65 1.90 -2.34 -21.87
N LYS A 66 1.74 -1.78 -23.09
CA LYS A 66 2.83 -1.55 -24.07
C LYS A 66 3.69 -2.81 -24.34
N GLY A 67 3.07 -3.98 -24.38
CA GLY A 67 3.74 -5.26 -24.60
C GLY A 67 4.57 -5.78 -23.41
N ARG A 68 4.52 -5.11 -22.26
CA ARG A 68 5.31 -5.45 -21.08
C ARG A 68 4.62 -6.48 -20.20
N THR A 69 5.44 -7.18 -19.44
CA THR A 69 5.03 -8.00 -18.31
C THR A 69 4.45 -7.13 -17.20
N ILE A 70 3.72 -7.76 -16.27
CA ILE A 70 3.11 -7.07 -15.13
C ILE A 70 4.18 -6.42 -14.25
N ILE A 71 5.33 -7.07 -14.05
CA ILE A 71 6.40 -6.55 -13.19
C ILE A 71 7.05 -5.29 -13.78
N GLU A 72 7.36 -5.28 -15.08
CA GLU A 72 7.93 -4.12 -15.76
C GLU A 72 6.96 -2.94 -15.77
N LYS A 73 5.67 -3.21 -15.91
CA LYS A 73 4.62 -2.20 -15.77
C LYS A 73 4.62 -1.63 -14.35
N PHE A 74 4.72 -2.49 -13.34
CA PHE A 74 4.77 -2.09 -11.95
C PHE A 74 5.95 -1.17 -11.67
N GLU A 75 7.16 -1.57 -12.07
CA GLU A 75 8.38 -0.77 -11.88
C GLU A 75 8.29 0.61 -12.51
N GLN A 76 7.73 0.70 -13.72
CA GLN A 76 7.57 1.98 -14.43
C GLN A 76 6.60 2.94 -13.72
N TYR A 77 5.52 2.42 -13.14
CA TYR A 77 4.48 3.24 -12.52
C TYR A 77 4.64 3.37 -11.00
N ALA A 78 5.62 2.69 -10.40
CA ALA A 78 5.89 2.72 -8.97
C ALA A 78 6.70 3.93 -8.50
N ASP A 79 7.09 4.84 -9.39
CA ASP A 79 7.62 6.16 -9.01
C ASP A 79 6.48 7.04 -8.46
N VAL A 80 6.21 6.90 -7.17
CA VAL A 80 5.13 7.55 -6.43
C VAL A 80 5.63 8.00 -5.06
N ALA A 81 4.96 8.98 -4.45
CA ALA A 81 5.30 9.43 -3.10
C ALA A 81 4.70 8.53 -2.00
N TYR A 82 3.60 7.82 -2.32
CA TYR A 82 2.86 7.01 -1.35
C TYR A 82 2.14 5.85 -2.03
N ALA A 83 1.84 4.79 -1.29
CA ALA A 83 0.98 3.70 -1.75
C ALA A 83 -0.17 3.43 -0.77
N VAL A 84 -1.38 3.29 -1.30
CA VAL A 84 -2.57 2.84 -0.57
C VAL A 84 -2.98 1.47 -1.09
N VAL A 85 -3.04 0.49 -0.20
CA VAL A 85 -3.30 -0.91 -0.54
C VAL A 85 -4.67 -1.33 -0.01
N LEU A 86 -5.53 -1.84 -0.88
CA LEU A 86 -6.89 -2.25 -0.55
C LEU A 86 -6.99 -3.77 -0.40
N LEU A 87 -7.14 -4.22 0.84
CA LEU A 87 -7.30 -5.61 1.24
C LEU A 87 -8.78 -5.96 1.32
N THR A 88 -9.38 -6.26 0.18
CA THR A 88 -10.81 -6.61 0.04
C THR A 88 -11.03 -8.12 -0.04
N ALA A 89 -12.25 -8.57 0.27
CA ALA A 89 -12.62 -9.98 0.40
C ALA A 89 -12.74 -10.73 -0.94
N ASP A 90 -11.69 -10.69 -1.76
CA ASP A 90 -11.73 -11.12 -3.16
C ASP A 90 -11.47 -12.60 -3.40
N ASP A 91 -10.76 -13.26 -2.48
CA ASP A 91 -10.43 -14.68 -2.54
C ASP A 91 -10.83 -15.37 -1.22
N LEU A 92 -11.03 -16.69 -1.29
CA LEU A 92 -11.12 -17.57 -0.12
C LEU A 92 -9.83 -18.36 0.01
N GLY A 93 -9.30 -18.46 1.22
CA GLY A 93 -8.10 -19.26 1.48
C GLY A 93 -8.03 -19.74 2.92
N GLY A 94 -7.19 -20.74 3.15
CA GLY A 94 -7.02 -21.32 4.47
C GLY A 94 -5.88 -22.31 4.48
N LEU A 95 -5.50 -22.75 5.68
CA LEU A 95 -4.52 -23.81 5.84
C LEU A 95 -5.04 -25.09 5.20
N ARG A 96 -4.13 -25.84 4.56
CA ARG A 96 -4.44 -27.19 4.10
C ARG A 96 -4.76 -28.07 5.31
N PRO A 97 -5.88 -28.82 5.31
CA PRO A 97 -6.15 -29.84 6.32
C PRO A 97 -4.96 -30.79 6.48
N ARG A 98 -4.62 -31.15 7.72
CA ARG A 98 -3.50 -32.09 7.98
C ARG A 98 -3.92 -33.55 7.83
N THR A 99 -5.22 -33.80 7.93
CA THR A 99 -5.83 -35.13 7.86
C THR A 99 -7.01 -35.12 6.89
N SER A 100 -7.45 -36.30 6.44
CA SER A 100 -8.60 -36.46 5.56
C SER A 100 -9.93 -36.14 6.23
N GLU A 101 -9.98 -36.22 7.56
CA GLU A 101 -11.18 -36.01 8.38
C GLU A 101 -11.39 -34.53 8.71
N GLU A 102 -10.34 -33.70 8.60
CA GLU A 102 -10.41 -32.25 8.81
C GLU A 102 -11.07 -31.54 7.61
N LEU A 103 -12.12 -30.76 7.88
CA LEU A 103 -12.73 -29.90 6.87
C LEU A 103 -11.84 -28.68 6.59
N PRO A 104 -11.72 -28.23 5.33
CA PRO A 104 -11.05 -26.97 5.00
C PRO A 104 -11.71 -25.79 5.74
N SER A 105 -10.92 -25.10 6.56
CA SER A 105 -11.33 -23.83 7.18
C SER A 105 -10.92 -22.69 6.25
N LEU A 106 -11.85 -22.18 5.45
CA LEU A 106 -11.62 -21.07 4.53
C LEU A 106 -12.05 -19.74 5.17
N SER A 107 -11.20 -18.73 5.04
CA SER A 107 -11.45 -17.35 5.43
C SER A 107 -11.45 -16.45 4.19
N LEU A 108 -12.19 -15.34 4.27
CA LEU A 108 -12.09 -14.26 3.30
C LEU A 108 -10.68 -13.66 3.37
N ARG A 109 -10.05 -13.40 2.23
CA ARG A 109 -8.70 -12.85 2.17
C ARG A 109 -8.54 -11.91 0.98
N ALA A 110 -7.56 -11.02 1.08
CA ALA A 110 -7.07 -10.26 -0.05
C ALA A 110 -6.44 -11.18 -1.11
N ARG A 111 -6.50 -10.74 -2.37
CA ARG A 111 -5.84 -11.45 -3.48
C ARG A 111 -4.34 -11.55 -3.26
N GLN A 112 -3.75 -12.64 -3.76
CA GLN A 112 -2.30 -12.85 -3.63
C GLN A 112 -1.46 -11.79 -4.32
N ASN A 113 -1.88 -11.28 -5.48
CA ASN A 113 -1.17 -10.19 -6.15
C ASN A 113 -1.17 -8.91 -5.30
N VAL A 114 -2.30 -8.59 -4.66
CA VAL A 114 -2.40 -7.44 -3.75
C VAL A 114 -1.40 -7.54 -2.59
N LEU A 115 -1.23 -8.73 -2.01
CA LEU A 115 -0.25 -8.94 -0.94
C LEU A 115 1.20 -8.83 -1.43
N PHE A 116 1.49 -9.33 -2.63
CA PHE A 116 2.81 -9.14 -3.24
C PHE A 116 3.12 -7.65 -3.47
N GLU A 117 2.16 -6.92 -4.02
CA GLU A 117 2.26 -5.48 -4.28
C GLU A 117 2.42 -4.67 -3.00
N LEU A 118 1.75 -5.07 -1.90
CA LEU A 118 1.98 -4.51 -0.56
C LEU A 118 3.44 -4.66 -0.12
N GLY A 119 3.98 -5.88 -0.19
CA GLY A 119 5.37 -6.16 0.18
C GLY A 119 6.36 -5.37 -0.68
N PHE A 120 6.11 -5.27 -1.99
CA PHE A 120 6.93 -4.48 -2.89
C PHE A 120 6.98 -3.00 -2.48
N PHE A 121 5.83 -2.35 -2.23
CA PHE A 121 5.81 -0.93 -1.88
C PHE A 121 6.41 -0.66 -0.50
N ILE A 122 6.30 -1.59 0.44
CA ILE A 122 7.02 -1.51 1.73
C ILE A 122 8.53 -1.48 1.48
N GLY A 123 9.04 -2.35 0.61
CA GLY A 123 10.46 -2.39 0.26
C GLY A 123 10.92 -1.17 -0.54
N LYS A 124 10.10 -0.67 -1.47
CA LYS A 124 10.45 0.45 -2.36
C LYS A 124 10.35 1.82 -1.69
N LEU A 125 9.27 2.09 -0.96
CA LEU A 125 8.97 3.41 -0.38
C LEU A 125 9.32 3.50 1.10
N GLY A 126 9.48 2.35 1.76
CA GLY A 126 9.52 2.23 3.21
C GLY A 126 8.12 2.21 3.82
N ARG A 127 7.98 1.52 4.95
CA ARG A 127 6.68 1.30 5.63
C ARG A 127 5.90 2.57 6.00
N HIS A 128 6.59 3.71 6.19
CA HIS A 128 5.96 4.98 6.56
C HIS A 128 5.22 5.65 5.40
N CYS A 129 5.46 5.17 4.17
CA CYS A 129 4.84 5.69 2.95
C CYS A 129 3.80 4.71 2.36
N VAL A 130 3.32 3.78 3.18
CA VAL A 130 2.37 2.73 2.78
C VAL A 130 1.28 2.59 3.82
N SER A 131 0.02 2.70 3.39
CA SER A 131 -1.16 2.39 4.21
C SER A 131 -1.92 1.22 3.64
N ALA A 132 -2.36 0.29 4.49
CA ALA A 132 -3.27 -0.78 4.11
C ALA A 132 -4.68 -0.48 4.65
N LEU A 133 -5.66 -0.40 3.75
CA LEU A 133 -7.07 -0.34 4.10
C LEU A 133 -7.69 -1.73 3.93
N TYR A 134 -8.45 -2.23 4.89
CA TYR A 134 -8.99 -3.59 4.84
C TYR A 134 -10.51 -3.63 5.02
N GLU A 135 -11.16 -4.54 4.30
CA GLU A 135 -12.56 -4.85 4.46
C GLU A 135 -12.79 -5.71 5.72
N GLU A 136 -13.84 -5.43 6.48
CA GLU A 136 -14.15 -6.16 7.71
C GLU A 136 -14.35 -7.67 7.43
N GLY A 137 -13.73 -8.52 8.25
CA GLY A 137 -13.79 -9.98 8.10
C GLY A 137 -12.74 -10.59 7.15
N VAL A 138 -11.94 -9.76 6.47
CA VAL A 138 -10.77 -10.22 5.70
C VAL A 138 -9.63 -10.61 6.64
N GLU A 139 -8.99 -11.74 6.36
CA GLU A 139 -7.74 -12.15 7.00
C GLU A 139 -6.65 -11.12 6.74
N ILE A 140 -6.11 -10.54 7.82
CA ILE A 140 -4.99 -9.61 7.76
C ILE A 140 -3.69 -10.40 7.92
N PRO A 141 -2.72 -10.26 6.99
CA PRO A 141 -1.43 -10.92 7.12
C PRO A 141 -0.72 -10.55 8.42
N SER A 142 -0.19 -11.54 9.14
CA SER A 142 0.69 -11.28 10.28
C SER A 142 2.04 -10.70 9.80
N ASP A 143 2.73 -9.99 10.69
CA ASP A 143 4.13 -9.57 10.52
C ASP A 143 4.42 -8.54 9.42
N TYR A 144 3.38 -7.89 8.86
CA TYR A 144 3.57 -6.74 7.97
C TYR A 144 3.74 -5.46 8.79
N PRO A 145 4.84 -4.71 8.63
CA PRO A 145 5.15 -3.55 9.48
C PRO A 145 4.43 -2.27 9.01
N VAL A 146 3.16 -2.36 8.60
CA VAL A 146 2.34 -1.22 8.13
C VAL A 146 1.09 -1.04 8.99
N LEU A 147 0.51 0.16 8.92
CA LEU A 147 -0.77 0.43 9.55
C LEU A 147 -1.92 -0.21 8.74
N PHE A 148 -2.76 -0.97 9.43
CA PHE A 148 -4.01 -1.51 8.90
C PHE A 148 -5.19 -0.70 9.41
N THR A 149 -5.92 -0.06 8.49
CA THR A 149 -7.11 0.75 8.80
C THR A 149 -8.36 0.07 8.25
N PRO A 150 -9.40 -0.17 9.06
CA PRO A 150 -10.64 -0.75 8.57
C PRO A 150 -11.36 0.21 7.61
N LEU A 151 -11.89 -0.31 6.50
CA LEU A 151 -12.83 0.37 5.61
C LEU A 151 -14.22 0.40 6.26
N ASP A 152 -14.33 1.17 7.33
CA ASP A 152 -15.56 1.25 8.11
C ASP A 152 -16.70 1.94 7.33
N LYS A 153 -17.93 1.52 7.60
CA LYS A 153 -19.13 2.05 6.93
C LYS A 153 -19.43 3.50 7.28
N VAL A 154 -18.92 4.01 8.42
CA VAL A 154 -19.15 5.39 8.85
C VAL A 154 -18.16 6.38 8.21
N GLY A 155 -17.17 5.89 7.46
CA GLY A 155 -16.22 6.68 6.68
C GLY A 155 -15.04 7.24 7.48
N ALA A 156 -14.79 6.77 8.71
CA ALA A 156 -13.69 7.26 9.55
C ALA A 156 -12.31 7.04 8.91
N TRP A 157 -12.17 5.98 8.11
CA TRP A 157 -10.95 5.68 7.34
C TRP A 157 -10.46 6.84 6.47
N ARG A 158 -11.34 7.74 6.00
CA ARG A 158 -10.95 8.88 5.16
C ARG A 158 -10.06 9.86 5.92
N MET A 159 -10.47 10.18 7.16
CA MET A 159 -9.71 11.06 8.04
C MET A 159 -8.43 10.40 8.52
N LEU A 160 -8.48 9.10 8.82
CA LEU A 160 -7.29 8.33 9.21
C LEU A 160 -6.26 8.29 8.09
N LEU A 161 -6.67 7.94 6.86
CA LEU A 161 -5.79 7.95 5.70
C LEU A 161 -5.21 9.35 5.42
N GLY A 162 -6.05 10.40 5.51
CA GLY A 162 -5.58 11.78 5.33
C GLY A 162 -4.45 12.14 6.30
N ARG A 163 -4.56 11.73 7.58
CA ARG A 163 -3.52 11.96 8.60
C ARG A 163 -2.23 11.21 8.28
N GLU A 164 -2.30 9.98 7.81
CA GLU A 164 -1.11 9.20 7.43
C GLU A 164 -0.41 9.79 6.20
N LEU A 165 -1.17 10.25 5.20
CA LEU A 165 -0.63 10.96 4.05
C LEU A 165 0.11 12.24 4.48
N GLN A 166 -0.49 13.01 5.40
CA GLN A 166 0.14 14.22 5.94
C GLN A 166 1.40 13.89 6.76
N ALA A 167 1.35 12.85 7.60
CA ALA A 167 2.49 12.40 8.40
C ALA A 167 3.65 11.90 7.54
N ALA A 168 3.37 11.36 6.35
CA ALA A 168 4.36 10.97 5.36
C ALA A 168 4.92 12.15 4.54
N GLY A 169 4.47 13.38 4.83
CA GLY A 169 4.97 14.61 4.21
C GLY A 169 4.21 15.07 2.97
N LEU A 170 3.09 14.45 2.62
CA LEU A 170 2.25 14.91 1.51
C LEU A 170 1.40 16.10 1.93
N LEU A 171 1.27 17.08 1.03
CA LEU A 171 0.43 18.25 1.24
C LEU A 171 -1.05 17.89 1.06
N VAL A 172 -1.71 17.59 2.17
CA VAL A 172 -3.11 17.17 2.23
C VAL A 172 -3.92 18.12 3.12
N ASP A 173 -5.06 18.60 2.61
CA ASP A 173 -6.04 19.35 3.39
C ASP A 173 -7.10 18.41 3.98
N LEU A 174 -6.99 18.15 5.29
CA LEU A 174 -7.90 17.25 6.01
C LEU A 174 -9.35 17.73 6.01
N ASN A 175 -9.62 19.02 5.77
CA ASN A 175 -11.00 19.52 5.68
C ASN A 175 -11.72 18.96 4.44
N LYS A 176 -10.98 18.52 3.43
CA LYS A 176 -11.52 17.88 2.22
C LYS A 176 -11.83 16.38 2.41
N ALA A 177 -11.54 15.82 3.58
CA ALA A 177 -11.78 14.41 3.91
C ALA A 177 -13.26 14.09 4.20
N VAL A 178 -14.08 15.12 4.42
CA VAL A 178 -15.48 15.04 4.83
C VAL A 178 -16.42 15.08 3.60
#